data_AF-A0A7K9BM27-F1
#
_entry.id   AF-A0A7K9BM27-F1
#
_cell.length_a   1.000
_cell.length_b   1.000
_cell.length_c   1.000
_cell.angle_alpha   90.00
_cell.angle_beta   90.00
_cell.angle_gamma   90.00
#
_symmetry.space_group_name_H-M   'P 1'
#
loop_
_entity.id
_entity.type
_entity.pdbx_description
1 polymer ?
#
loop_
_entity_poly.entity_id
_entity_poly.type
_entity_poly.pdbx_seq_one_letter_code
_entity_poly.pdbx_strand_id
1 'polypeptide(L)' 'RSETVVCSARATVMLYDDANKKWVAAGSGPQAPSRVQLYRSAGPPAFRVVGRKLQPDQQV' A
#
# COMPACT_ATOMS: atom_id res chain seq x y z
N ARG A 1 8.08 20.46 2.10
CA ARG A 1 6.74 20.48 1.46
C ARG A 1 5.90 19.40 2.12
N SER A 2 4.69 19.73 2.59
CA SER A 2 3.83 18.80 3.33
C SER A 2 3.00 17.93 2.38
N GLU A 3 2.71 16.71 2.80
CA GLU A 3 1.71 15.83 2.19
C GLU A 3 0.61 15.55 3.21
N THR A 4 -0.63 15.43 2.76
CA THR A 4 -1.77 15.11 3.63
C THR A 4 -2.41 13.79 3.19
N VAL A 5 -2.86 13.01 4.17
CA VAL A 5 -3.64 11.79 3.93
C VAL A 5 -5.07 12.19 3.65
N VAL A 6 -5.59 11.78 2.50
CA VAL A 6 -6.99 12.03 2.10
C VAL A 6 -7.89 10.93 2.65
N CYS A 7 -7.47 9.67 2.52
CA CYS A 7 -8.19 8.52 3.04
C CYS A 7 -7.23 7.37 3.38
N SER A 8 -7.71 6.43 4.19
CA SER A 8 -6.99 5.24 4.60
C SER A 8 -7.90 4.02 4.50
N ALA A 9 -7.33 2.88 4.10
CA ALA A 9 -8.01 1.60 4.04
C ALA A 9 -7.09 0.46 4.53
N ARG A 10 -7.70 -0.68 4.87
CA ARG A 10 -6.98 -1.93 5.13
C ARG A 10 -7.23 -2.88 3.95
N ALA A 11 -6.16 -3.27 3.27
CA ALA A 11 -6.24 -4.18 2.12
C ALA A 11 -4.94 -4.96 1.92
N THR A 12 -5.03 -6.12 1.30
CA THR A 12 -3.84 -6.83 0.80
C THR A 12 -3.44 -6.21 -0.55
N VAL A 13 -2.19 -5.77 -0.67
CA VAL A 13 -1.70 -5.16 -1.92
C VAL A 13 -1.11 -6.24 -2.81
N MET A 14 -1.63 -6.31 -4.04
CA MET A 14 -1.23 -7.28 -5.06
C MET A 14 -0.74 -6.54 -6.30
N LEU A 15 0.23 -7.13 -7.01
CA LEU A 15 0.66 -6.71 -8.34
C LEU A 15 0.21 -7.75 -9.35
N TYR A 16 -0.20 -7.32 -10.53
CA TYR A 16 -0.51 -8.24 -11.61
C TYR A 16 0.78 -8.57 -12.36
N ASP A 17 1.10 -9.86 -12.43
CA ASP A 17 2.19 -10.40 -13.23
C ASP A 17 1.65 -10.76 -14.61
N ASP A 18 1.91 -9.89 -15.59
CA ASP A 18 1.41 -10.03 -16.96
C ASP A 18 1.96 -11.25 -17.70
N ALA A 19 3.17 -11.71 -17.35
CA ALA A 19 3.80 -12.86 -18.01
C ALA A 19 3.10 -14.17 -17.60
N ASN A 20 2.75 -14.27 -16.31
CA ASN A 20 2.11 -15.46 -15.75
C ASN A 20 0.59 -15.31 -15.56
N LYS A 21 0.02 -14.16 -15.95
CA LYS A 21 -1.42 -13.83 -15.87
C LYS A 21 -2.02 -14.04 -14.48
N LYS A 22 -1.28 -13.71 -13.43
CA LYS A 22 -1.67 -13.95 -12.03
C LYS A 22 -1.42 -12.74 -11.15
N TRP A 23 -2.18 -12.63 -10.07
CA TRP A 23 -1.90 -11.68 -8.99
C TRP A 23 -0.82 -12.25 -8.07
N VAL A 24 0.20 -11.45 -7.76
CA VAL A 24 1.28 -11.77 -6.82
C VAL A 24 1.34 -10.74 -5.70
N ALA A 25 1.83 -11.14 -4.53
CA ALA A 25 1.94 -10.22 -3.39
C ALA A 25 2.89 -9.05 -3.71
N ALA A 26 2.50 -7.83 -3.33
CA ALA A 26 3.36 -6.67 -3.47
C ALA A 26 4.46 -6.64 -2.38
N GLY A 27 5.68 -6.22 -2.77
CA GLY A 27 6.84 -6.13 -1.89
C GLY A 27 7.46 -7.49 -1.53
N SER A 28 8.48 -7.48 -0.67
CA SER A 28 9.16 -8.70 -0.22
C SER A 28 8.38 -9.45 0.87
N GLY A 29 8.55 -10.77 0.93
CA GLY A 29 7.98 -11.62 1.97
C GLY A 29 6.50 -11.99 1.77
N PRO A 30 5.90 -12.69 2.76
CA PRO A 30 4.55 -13.24 2.65
C PRO A 30 3.46 -12.22 2.34
N GLN A 31 2.33 -12.71 1.84
CA GLN A 31 1.11 -11.93 1.70
C GLN A 31 0.59 -11.54 3.08
N ALA A 32 0.39 -10.25 3.31
CA ALA A 32 -0.14 -9.73 4.57
C ALA A 32 -1.04 -8.51 4.33
N PRO A 33 -2.06 -8.28 5.18
CA PRO A 33 -2.83 -7.04 5.16
C PRO A 33 -1.90 -5.82 5.28
N SER A 34 -2.25 -4.76 4.57
CA SER A 34 -1.52 -3.49 4.59
C SER A 34 -2.44 -2.35 4.99
N ARG A 35 -1.87 -1.33 5.63
CA ARG A 35 -2.48 0.00 5.70
C ARG A 35 -2.18 0.71 4.38
N VAL A 36 -3.22 0.99 3.61
CA VAL A 36 -3.14 1.68 2.32
C VAL A 36 -3.64 3.10 2.49
N GLN A 37 -2.85 4.08 2.07
CA GLN A 37 -3.17 5.50 2.22
C GLN A 37 -3.02 6.24 0.89
N LEU A 38 -3.99 7.10 0.61
CA LEU A 38 -3.92 8.07 -0.48
C LEU A 38 -3.35 9.38 0.06
N TYR A 39 -2.20 9.79 -0.47
CA TYR A 39 -1.56 11.06 -0.15
C TYR A 39 -1.80 12.08 -1.25
N ARG A 40 -2.05 13.33 -0.86
CA ARG A 40 -2.10 14.50 -1.73
C ARG A 40 -0.92 15.43 -1.42
N SER A 41 -0.21 15.88 -2.45
CA SER A 41 0.82 16.91 -2.31
C SER A 41 0.20 18.27 -1.99
N ALA A 42 0.83 19.05 -1.11
CA ALA A 42 0.44 20.44 -0.89
C ALA A 42 0.78 21.37 -2.08
N GLY A 43 1.59 20.89 -3.04
CA GLY A 43 2.01 21.65 -4.21
C GLY A 43 1.15 21.36 -5.45
N PRO A 44 1.76 21.08 -6.62
CA PRO A 44 1.04 20.69 -7.82
C PRO A 44 0.06 19.54 -7.58
N PRO A 45 -1.02 19.40 -8.37
CA PRO A 45 -2.02 18.35 -8.20
C PRO A 45 -1.42 16.97 -8.50
N ALA A 46 -0.81 16.38 -7.48
CA ALA A 46 -0.21 15.06 -7.53
C ALA A 46 -0.73 14.24 -6.35
N PHE A 47 -1.06 12.99 -6.66
CA PHE A 47 -1.50 11.99 -5.70
C PHE A 47 -0.56 10.79 -5.74
N ARG A 48 -0.41 10.12 -4.60
CA ARG A 48 0.29 8.83 -4.53
C ARG A 48 -0.41 7.90 -3.57
N VAL A 49 -0.40 6.61 -3.88
CA VAL A 49 -0.90 5.55 -3.01
C VAL A 49 0.28 4.86 -2.34
N VAL A 50 0.19 4.65 -1.03
CA VAL A 50 1.23 3.99 -0.23
C VAL A 50 0.62 2.85 0.55
N GLY A 51 1.07 1.63 0.29
CA GLY A 51 0.74 0.45 1.09
C GLY A 51 1.90 0.09 2.01
N ARG A 52 1.66 0.00 3.32
CA ARG A 52 2.62 -0.53 4.30
C ARG A 52 2.06 -1.82 4.90
N LYS A 53 2.79 -2.92 4.76
CA LYS A 53 2.43 -4.20 5.40
C LYS A 53 2.27 -3.99 6.89
N LEU A 54 1.16 -4.48 7.44
CA LEU A 54 0.97 -4.57 8.88
C LEU A 54 1.82 -5.75 9.35
N GLN A 55 2.72 -5.50 10.30
CA GLN A 55 3.36 -6.61 11.00
C GLN A 55 2.26 -7.37 11.77
N PRO A 56 2.35 -8.69 11.88
CA PRO A 56 1.51 -9.41 12.82
C PRO A 56 1.71 -8.77 14.20
N ASP A 57 0.63 -8.54 14.94
CA ASP A 57 0.73 -8.09 16.33
C ASP A 57 1.63 -9.10 17.04
N GLN A 58 2.81 -8.64 17.49
CA GLN A 58 3.68 -9.43 18.34
C GLN A 58 3.00 -9.50 19.70
N GLN A 59 2.06 -10.44 19.87
CA GLN A 59 1.62 -10.86 21.19
C GLN A 59 2.81 -11.52 21.86
N VAL A 60 3.38 -10.81 22.85
CA VAL A 60 4.39 -11.31 23.78
C VAL A 60 3.73 -12.21 24.81
#